data_AF-A0A2V7YXZ5-F1
#
_entry.id   AF-A0A2V7YXZ5-F1
#
_cell.length_a   1.000
_cell.length_b   1.000
_cell.length_c   1.000
_cell.angle_alpha   90.00
_cell.angle_beta   90.00
_cell.angle_gamma   90.00
#
_symmetry.space_group_name_H-M   'P 1'
#
loop_
_entity.id
_entity.type
_entity.pdbx_description
1 polymer ?
#
loop_
_entity_poly.entity_id
_entity_poly.type
_entity_poly.pdbx_seq_one_letter_code
_entity_poly.pdbx_strand_id
1 'polypeptide(L)'
;AVGDAFTVPPGQFAFLLTEEIVAVPADAIAFISIRAKIKFRGLVNVSGFHVDPGYSGQLTFSVFNAGPTPIHLKRGQPIFLIWYASLDRESSFKKDGFVRRGIDTDLITGIAGELQSFAGLTKRLKDVDKSLSDRVHAIEREQTYYRAIGAIALALVITLTVSWLKDNFLSRPSPPPHAATALQPATKVSHP
;
A
#
# COMPACT_ATOMS: atom_id res chain seq x y z
N ALA A 1 -7.65 2.33 -39.87
CA ALA A 1 -8.03 1.11 -39.14
C ALA A 1 -9.19 1.44 -38.21
N VAL A 2 -10.25 0.64 -38.25
CA VAL A 2 -11.39 0.71 -37.34
C VAL A 2 -10.94 0.09 -36.01
N GLY A 3 -10.98 0.84 -34.89
CA GLY A 3 -11.06 0.21 -33.57
C GLY A 3 -9.86 0.28 -32.62
N ASP A 4 -8.90 1.18 -32.77
CA ASP A 4 -7.88 1.35 -31.72
C ASP A 4 -8.50 2.04 -30.49
N ALA A 5 -9.00 1.23 -29.56
CA ALA A 5 -9.42 1.65 -28.24
C ALA A 5 -8.18 1.81 -27.37
N PHE A 6 -7.96 3.02 -26.87
CA PHE A 6 -6.87 3.34 -25.96
C PHE A 6 -7.43 3.55 -24.55
N THR A 7 -6.77 2.99 -23.55
CA THR A 7 -7.23 3.12 -22.15
C THR A 7 -6.17 3.82 -21.34
N VAL A 8 -6.58 4.87 -20.62
CA VAL A 8 -5.75 5.53 -19.60
C VAL A 8 -6.17 5.00 -18.22
N PRO A 9 -5.37 4.15 -17.57
CA PRO A 9 -5.68 3.65 -16.23
C PRO A 9 -5.69 4.78 -15.19
N PRO A 10 -6.37 4.59 -14.05
CA PRO A 10 -6.32 5.53 -12.92
C PRO A 10 -4.88 5.84 -12.49
N GLY A 11 -4.56 7.12 -12.28
CA GLY A 11 -3.26 7.57 -11.81
C GLY A 11 -2.12 7.44 -12.82
N GLN A 12 -2.43 7.29 -14.12
CA GLN A 12 -1.44 7.16 -15.20
C GLN A 12 -1.47 8.37 -16.13
N PHE A 13 -0.31 8.61 -16.75
CA PHE A 13 -0.12 9.61 -17.81
C PHE A 13 -0.18 8.96 -19.18
N ALA A 14 -0.61 9.74 -20.17
CA ALA A 14 -0.56 9.36 -21.57
C ALA A 14 -0.28 10.58 -22.45
N PHE A 15 0.31 10.34 -23.62
CA PHE A 15 0.38 11.31 -24.69
C PHE A 15 -0.69 11.00 -25.74
N LEU A 16 -1.47 12.00 -26.10
CA LEU A 16 -2.45 11.94 -27.18
C LEU A 16 -1.99 12.86 -28.30
N LEU A 17 -2.11 12.39 -29.55
CA LEU A 17 -1.78 13.17 -30.73
C LEU A 17 -3.08 13.48 -31.50
N THR A 18 -3.23 14.71 -31.97
CA THR A 18 -4.36 15.08 -32.83
C THR A 18 -4.23 14.46 -34.21
N GLU A 19 -5.36 14.19 -34.86
CA GLU A 19 -5.37 13.88 -36.30
C GLU A 19 -5.17 15.17 -37.11
N GLU A 20 -5.70 16.27 -36.60
CA GLU A 20 -5.71 17.59 -37.21
C GLU A 20 -4.31 18.22 -37.23
N ILE A 21 -4.00 18.89 -38.34
CA ILE A 21 -2.87 19.82 -38.43
C ILE A 21 -3.42 21.22 -38.15
N VAL A 22 -2.97 21.81 -37.04
CA VAL A 22 -3.35 23.14 -36.59
C VAL A 22 -2.33 24.14 -37.11
N ALA A 23 -2.80 25.21 -37.74
CA ALA A 23 -1.99 26.34 -38.17
C ALA A 23 -2.48 27.61 -37.46
N VAL A 24 -1.62 28.23 -36.66
CA VAL A 24 -1.93 29.47 -35.95
C VAL A 24 -1.29 30.65 -36.69
N PRO A 25 -2.09 31.64 -37.12
CA PRO A 25 -1.56 32.86 -37.73
C PRO A 25 -0.53 33.59 -36.86
N ALA A 26 0.31 34.41 -37.47
CA ALA A 26 1.34 35.18 -36.74
C ALA A 26 0.76 36.31 -35.87
N ASP A 27 -0.47 36.72 -36.16
CA ASP A 27 -1.25 37.76 -35.48
C ASP A 27 -2.35 37.16 -34.59
N ALA A 28 -2.26 35.88 -34.23
CA ALA A 28 -3.23 35.23 -33.36
C ALA A 28 -2.54 34.28 -32.37
N ILE A 29 -3.18 34.09 -31.21
CA ILE A 29 -2.87 33.02 -30.27
C ILE A 29 -4.08 32.08 -30.17
N ALA A 30 -3.84 30.78 -30.03
CA ALA A 30 -4.92 29.82 -29.86
C ALA A 30 -4.89 29.23 -28.44
N PHE A 31 -6.06 29.06 -27.83
CA PHE A 31 -6.21 28.47 -26.50
C PHE A 31 -6.88 27.11 -26.59
N ILE A 32 -6.48 26.22 -25.69
CA ILE A 32 -6.92 24.84 -25.65
C ILE A 32 -7.78 24.64 -24.40
N SER A 33 -8.96 24.03 -24.58
CA SER A 33 -9.75 23.49 -23.47
C SER A 33 -10.08 22.03 -23.70
N ILE A 34 -10.44 21.35 -22.63
CA ILE A 34 -10.92 19.98 -22.64
C ILE A 34 -12.45 19.96 -22.54
N ARG A 35 -13.10 19.10 -23.31
CA ARG A 35 -14.56 18.96 -23.26
C ARG A 35 -15.01 18.49 -21.87
N ALA A 36 -16.06 19.11 -21.34
CA ALA A 36 -16.58 18.80 -20.00
C ALA A 36 -16.86 17.31 -19.79
N LYS A 37 -17.48 16.63 -20.78
CA LYS A 37 -17.82 15.20 -20.71
C LYS A 37 -16.62 14.31 -20.39
N ILE A 38 -15.45 14.58 -20.97
CA ILE A 38 -14.26 13.76 -20.74
C ILE A 38 -13.49 14.24 -19.51
N LYS A 39 -13.48 15.56 -19.26
CA LYS A 39 -12.93 16.16 -18.04
C LYS A 39 -13.52 15.56 -16.77
N PHE A 40 -14.84 15.45 -16.71
CA PHE A 40 -15.54 14.90 -15.54
C PHE A 40 -15.38 13.39 -15.35
N ARG A 41 -14.84 12.67 -16.34
CA ARG A 41 -14.41 11.27 -16.17
C ARG A 41 -13.07 11.16 -15.45
N GLY A 42 -12.42 12.29 -15.12
CA GLY A 42 -11.13 12.35 -14.47
C GLY A 42 -9.96 12.65 -15.41
N LEU A 43 -10.19 12.86 -16.70
CA LEU A 43 -9.12 13.18 -17.64
C LEU A 43 -8.71 14.65 -17.46
N VAL A 44 -7.46 14.88 -17.07
CA VAL A 44 -6.88 16.20 -16.86
C VAL A 44 -5.86 16.47 -17.95
N ASN A 45 -5.94 17.67 -18.56
CA ASN A 45 -4.88 18.14 -19.43
C ASN A 45 -3.74 18.70 -18.58
N VAL A 46 -2.53 18.18 -18.78
CA VAL A 46 -1.30 18.64 -18.11
C VAL A 46 -0.29 19.21 -19.09
N SER A 47 -0.64 19.35 -20.37
CA SER A 47 0.15 20.06 -21.37
C SER A 47 0.03 21.58 -21.22
N GLY A 48 0.67 22.32 -22.15
CA GLY A 48 0.40 23.75 -22.34
C GLY A 48 -1.07 24.03 -22.67
N PHE A 49 -1.53 25.23 -22.29
CA PHE A 49 -2.91 25.70 -22.44
C PHE A 49 -3.15 26.55 -23.69
N HIS A 50 -2.09 26.91 -24.41
CA HIS A 50 -2.16 27.70 -25.63
C HIS A 50 -1.19 27.17 -26.68
N VAL A 51 -1.39 27.64 -27.91
CA VAL A 51 -0.56 27.38 -29.08
C VAL A 51 -0.04 28.73 -29.58
N ASP A 52 1.28 28.79 -29.75
CA ASP A 52 1.99 30.03 -30.11
C ASP A 52 1.63 30.54 -31.52
N PRO A 53 1.72 31.86 -31.74
CA PRO A 53 1.63 32.44 -33.09
C PRO A 53 2.65 31.81 -34.05
N GLY A 54 2.21 31.55 -35.28
CA GLY A 54 3.02 30.91 -36.32
C GLY A 54 3.14 29.38 -36.22
N TYR A 55 2.57 28.75 -35.19
CA TYR A 55 2.61 27.28 -35.06
C TYR A 55 1.97 26.58 -36.26
N SER A 56 2.60 25.52 -36.77
CA SER A 56 2.01 24.61 -37.75
C SER A 56 2.34 23.15 -37.43
N GLY A 57 1.32 22.32 -37.19
CA GLY A 57 1.51 20.90 -36.89
C GLY A 57 0.35 20.25 -36.15
N GLN A 58 0.50 18.96 -35.87
CA GLN A 58 -0.36 18.24 -34.94
C GLN A 58 -0.08 18.70 -33.51
N LEU A 59 -1.10 18.68 -32.65
CA LEU A 59 -0.95 18.99 -31.24
C LEU A 59 -0.75 17.70 -30.45
N THR A 60 0.24 17.73 -29.55
CA THR A 60 0.52 16.66 -28.60
C THR A 60 0.01 17.08 -27.22
N PHE A 61 -0.90 16.28 -26.67
CA PHE A 61 -1.48 16.48 -25.35
C PHE A 61 -0.93 15.48 -24.35
N SER A 62 -0.29 15.99 -23.31
CA SER A 62 -0.02 15.23 -22.10
C SER A 62 -1.29 15.22 -21.24
N VAL A 63 -1.82 14.03 -20.94
CA VAL A 63 -3.02 13.87 -20.12
C VAL A 63 -2.75 12.97 -18.93
N PHE A 64 -3.50 13.20 -17.84
CA PHE A 64 -3.45 12.40 -16.63
C PHE A 64 -4.86 11.95 -16.25
N ASN A 65 -5.03 10.68 -15.87
CA ASN A 65 -6.28 10.21 -15.30
C ASN A 65 -6.27 10.39 -13.77
N ALA A 66 -6.89 11.47 -13.30
CA ALA A 66 -7.12 11.75 -11.88
C ALA A 66 -8.38 11.06 -11.33
N GLY A 67 -9.14 10.37 -12.18
CA GLY A 67 -10.34 9.65 -11.78
C GLY A 67 -10.03 8.26 -11.19
N PRO A 68 -11.00 7.67 -10.47
CA PRO A 68 -10.83 6.35 -9.86
C PRO A 68 -11.03 5.19 -10.85
N THR A 69 -11.51 5.44 -12.08
CA THR A 69 -11.83 4.41 -13.07
C THR A 69 -11.04 4.58 -14.37
N PRO A 70 -10.78 3.50 -15.13
CA PRO A 70 -10.12 3.59 -16.43
C PRO A 70 -10.91 4.46 -17.41
N ILE A 71 -10.19 5.30 -18.16
CA ILE A 71 -10.78 6.14 -19.21
C ILE A 71 -10.49 5.51 -20.56
N HIS A 72 -11.53 4.96 -21.17
CA HIS A 72 -11.49 4.48 -22.55
C HIS A 72 -11.70 5.63 -23.54
N LEU A 73 -10.76 5.74 -24.47
CA LEU A 73 -10.72 6.68 -25.57
C LEU A 73 -10.71 5.89 -26.88
N LYS A 74 -11.26 6.48 -27.93
CA LYS A 74 -11.17 5.94 -29.29
C LYS A 74 -10.47 6.95 -30.19
N ARG A 75 -9.70 6.46 -31.17
CA ARG A 75 -9.16 7.31 -32.23
C ARG A 75 -10.27 8.13 -32.90
N GLY A 76 -10.01 9.41 -33.19
CA GLY A 76 -10.99 10.34 -33.76
C GLY A 76 -12.07 10.82 -32.78
N GLN A 77 -11.99 10.48 -31.49
CA GLN A 77 -12.89 11.05 -30.49
C GLN A 77 -12.59 12.53 -30.27
N PRO A 78 -13.60 13.42 -30.33
CA PRO A 78 -13.41 14.82 -30.00
C PRO A 78 -13.23 14.97 -28.49
N ILE A 79 -12.01 15.32 -28.05
CA ILE A 79 -11.63 15.43 -26.63
C ILE A 79 -11.34 16.89 -26.27
N PHE A 80 -10.63 17.61 -27.14
CA PHE A 80 -10.22 18.99 -26.94
C PHE A 80 -11.04 19.96 -27.80
N LEU A 81 -10.96 21.23 -27.43
CA LEU A 81 -11.52 22.40 -28.08
C LEU A 81 -10.39 23.39 -28.27
N ILE A 82 -10.45 24.14 -29.37
CA ILE A 82 -9.51 25.22 -29.65
C ILE A 82 -10.30 26.48 -30.04
N TRP A 83 -9.89 27.64 -29.53
CA TRP A 83 -10.39 28.94 -30.00
C TRP A 83 -9.22 29.89 -30.18
N TYR A 84 -9.42 30.87 -31.05
CA TYR A 84 -8.39 31.82 -31.44
C TYR A 84 -8.72 33.20 -30.88
N ALA A 85 -7.69 33.92 -30.47
CA ALA A 85 -7.74 35.31 -30.10
C ALA A 85 -6.75 36.09 -30.96
N SER A 86 -7.23 37.15 -31.62
CA SER A 86 -6.39 38.06 -32.38
C SER A 86 -5.47 38.87 -31.46
N LEU A 87 -4.26 39.12 -31.93
CA LEU A 87 -3.29 40.01 -31.32
C LEU A 87 -3.43 41.42 -31.91
N ASP A 88 -2.89 42.43 -31.21
CA ASP A 88 -2.87 43.82 -31.69
C ASP A 88 -1.86 44.05 -32.82
N ARG A 89 -0.85 43.17 -32.93
CA ARG A 89 0.15 43.12 -34.00
C ARG A 89 0.68 41.69 -34.17
N GLU A 90 1.38 41.44 -35.27
CA GLU A 90 2.12 40.19 -35.42
C GLU A 90 3.15 40.00 -34.29
N SER A 91 3.24 38.76 -33.79
CA SER A 91 4.25 38.40 -32.80
C SER A 91 5.66 38.49 -33.38
N SER A 92 6.59 39.08 -32.61
CA SER A 92 8.03 39.05 -32.91
C SER A 92 8.64 37.67 -32.70
N PHE A 93 8.03 36.85 -31.84
CA PHE A 93 8.41 35.45 -31.60
C PHE A 93 7.45 34.56 -32.37
N LYS A 94 7.89 34.08 -33.54
CA LYS A 94 7.14 33.14 -34.37
C LYS A 94 7.75 31.76 -34.25
N LYS A 95 6.90 30.76 -34.13
CA LYS A 95 7.36 29.37 -34.15
C LYS A 95 7.58 28.92 -35.59
N ASP A 96 8.67 29.39 -36.20
CA ASP A 96 9.05 28.97 -37.55
C ASP A 96 9.66 27.56 -37.50
N GLY A 97 9.08 26.64 -38.27
CA GLY A 97 9.57 25.28 -38.34
C GLY A 97 8.74 24.38 -39.23
N PHE A 98 9.27 23.18 -39.48
CA PHE A 98 8.58 22.13 -40.21
C PHE A 98 7.27 21.76 -39.52
N VAL A 99 6.27 21.38 -40.32
CA VAL A 99 4.96 20.89 -39.83
C VAL A 99 5.19 19.73 -38.87
N ARG A 100 4.95 19.96 -37.57
CA ARG A 100 5.18 18.93 -36.54
C ARG A 100 4.19 17.79 -36.73
N ARG A 101 4.69 16.56 -36.76
CA ARG A 101 3.89 15.33 -36.86
C ARG A 101 4.45 14.28 -35.92
N GLY A 102 3.58 13.52 -35.27
CA GLY A 102 3.99 12.49 -34.33
C GLY A 102 4.26 13.01 -32.91
N ILE A 103 4.51 12.07 -32.01
CA ILE A 103 4.89 12.33 -30.62
C ILE A 103 6.43 12.33 -30.57
N ASP A 104 7.01 13.38 -30.00
CA ASP A 104 8.45 13.46 -29.81
C ASP A 104 8.93 12.40 -28.80
N THR A 105 10.02 11.70 -29.13
CA THR A 105 10.52 10.58 -28.31
C THR A 105 11.11 11.08 -26.99
N ASP A 106 11.64 12.30 -26.98
CA ASP A 106 12.24 12.89 -25.77
C ASP A 106 11.20 13.15 -24.67
N LEU A 107 9.94 13.43 -25.06
CA LEU A 107 8.83 13.61 -24.12
C LEU A 107 8.44 12.30 -23.42
N ILE A 108 8.63 11.16 -24.09
CA ILE A 108 8.26 9.84 -23.58
C ILE A 108 9.24 9.39 -22.48
N THR A 109 10.54 9.59 -22.71
CA THR A 109 11.60 9.14 -21.80
C THR A 109 11.56 9.89 -20.45
N GLY A 110 11.18 11.16 -20.44
CA GLY A 110 11.14 11.97 -19.20
C GLY A 110 10.09 11.55 -18.17
N ILE A 111 8.96 10.98 -18.59
CA ILE A 111 7.84 10.62 -17.69
C ILE A 111 8.00 9.22 -17.09
N ALA A 112 8.68 8.31 -17.78
CA ALA A 112 8.78 6.90 -17.38
C ALA A 112 9.58 6.67 -16.08
N GLY A 113 10.45 7.60 -15.69
CA GLY A 113 11.38 7.44 -14.57
C GLY A 113 10.81 7.70 -13.16
N GLU A 114 9.81 8.58 -13.02
CA GLU A 114 9.48 9.17 -11.70
C GLU A 114 8.07 8.83 -11.16
N LEU A 115 7.20 8.20 -11.94
CA LEU A 115 5.80 7.99 -11.55
C LEU A 115 5.58 6.68 -10.78
N GLN A 116 5.88 6.73 -9.47
CA GLN A 116 5.25 5.80 -8.51
C GLN A 116 3.75 6.11 -8.46
N SER A 117 2.97 5.47 -9.33
CA SER A 117 1.52 5.66 -9.34
C SER A 117 0.90 5.31 -7.98
N PHE A 118 -0.15 6.02 -7.58
CA PHE A 118 -0.92 5.72 -6.35
C PHE A 118 -1.38 4.26 -6.31
N ALA A 119 -1.70 3.66 -7.47
CA ALA A 119 -2.03 2.25 -7.58
C ALA A 119 -0.86 1.33 -7.20
N GLY A 120 0.35 1.66 -7.66
CA GLY A 120 1.59 0.98 -7.26
C GLY A 120 1.86 1.10 -5.76
N LEU A 121 1.61 2.28 -5.18
CA LEU A 121 1.73 2.48 -3.74
C LEU A 121 0.70 1.68 -2.95
N THR A 122 -0.56 1.63 -3.41
CA THR A 122 -1.63 0.84 -2.78
C THR A 122 -1.32 -0.64 -2.82
N LYS A 123 -0.76 -1.14 -3.93
CA LYS A 123 -0.32 -2.53 -4.04
C LYS A 123 0.79 -2.83 -3.04
N ARG A 124 1.82 -1.98 -2.95
CA ARG A 124 2.87 -2.10 -1.94
C ARG A 124 2.31 -2.08 -0.52
N LEU A 125 1.33 -1.22 -0.24
CA LEU A 125 0.68 -1.15 1.07
C LEU A 125 -0.01 -2.49 1.40
N LYS A 126 -0.76 -3.07 0.47
CA LYS A 126 -1.38 -4.40 0.64
C LYS A 126 -0.36 -5.51 0.80
N ASP A 127 0.71 -5.49 0.01
CA ASP A 127 1.77 -6.51 0.09
C ASP A 127 2.50 -6.42 1.45
N VAL A 128 2.74 -5.20 1.95
CA VAL A 128 3.30 -4.96 3.29
C VAL A 128 2.34 -5.45 4.38
N ASP A 129 1.06 -5.10 4.29
CA ASP A 129 0.02 -5.53 5.26
C ASP A 129 -0.08 -7.07 5.31
N LYS A 130 -0.08 -7.71 4.14
CA LYS A 130 -0.02 -9.18 4.04
C LYS A 130 1.24 -9.75 4.70
N SER A 131 2.41 -9.16 4.43
CA SER A 131 3.65 -9.62 5.03
C SER A 131 3.70 -9.45 6.55
N LEU A 132 3.04 -8.41 7.09
CA LEU A 132 2.87 -8.20 8.53
C LEU A 132 1.95 -9.26 9.12
N SER A 133 0.80 -9.52 8.49
CA SER A 133 -0.14 -10.56 8.92
C SER A 133 0.52 -11.95 8.93
N ASP A 134 1.27 -12.31 7.89
CA ASP A 134 1.99 -13.59 7.82
C ASP A 134 3.03 -13.72 8.94
N ARG A 135 3.78 -12.64 9.24
CA ARG A 135 4.75 -12.61 10.35
C ARG A 135 4.09 -12.71 11.72
N VAL A 136 2.97 -12.03 11.93
CA VAL A 136 2.19 -12.11 13.19
C VAL A 136 1.71 -13.53 13.41
N HIS A 137 1.14 -14.18 12.40
CA HIS A 137 0.70 -15.57 12.51
C HIS A 137 1.85 -16.56 12.74
N ALA A 138 3.04 -16.31 12.19
CA ALA A 138 4.22 -17.11 12.50
C ALA A 138 4.60 -16.99 13.98
N ILE A 139 4.61 -15.77 14.53
CA ILE A 139 4.92 -15.51 15.94
C ILE A 139 3.87 -16.14 16.86
N GLU A 140 2.58 -16.05 16.53
CA GLU A 140 1.50 -16.66 17.32
C GLU A 140 1.66 -18.18 17.45
N ARG A 141 2.09 -18.86 16.38
CA ARG A 141 2.37 -20.30 16.41
C ARG A 141 3.56 -20.63 17.31
N GLU A 142 4.65 -19.87 17.21
CA GLU A 142 5.81 -20.06 18.08
C GLU A 142 5.43 -19.83 19.55
N GLN A 143 4.68 -18.77 19.85
CA GLN A 143 4.20 -18.51 21.21
C GLN A 143 3.30 -19.63 21.74
N THR A 144 2.43 -20.21 20.90
CA THR A 144 1.57 -21.32 21.29
C THR A 144 2.40 -22.54 21.69
N TYR A 145 3.45 -22.84 20.93
CA TYR A 145 4.40 -23.92 21.24
C TYR A 145 5.11 -23.69 22.58
N TYR A 146 5.67 -22.50 22.81
CA TYR A 146 6.32 -22.17 24.08
C TYR A 146 5.35 -22.12 25.27
N ARG A 147 4.12 -21.66 25.08
CA ARG A 147 3.07 -21.71 26.11
C ARG A 147 2.72 -23.14 26.48
N ALA A 148 2.60 -24.04 25.50
CA ALA A 148 2.31 -25.45 25.75
C ALA A 148 3.45 -26.14 26.53
N ILE A 149 4.71 -25.93 26.11
CA ILE A 149 5.88 -26.44 26.84
C ILE A 149 5.94 -25.86 28.24
N GLY A 150 5.73 -24.55 28.39
CA GLY A 150 5.72 -23.88 29.68
C GLY A 150 4.65 -24.44 30.62
N ALA A 151 3.45 -24.74 30.10
CA ALA A 151 2.37 -25.36 30.88
C ALA A 151 2.72 -26.79 31.33
N ILE A 152 3.33 -27.60 30.45
CA ILE A 152 3.77 -28.96 30.79
C ILE A 152 4.89 -28.92 31.84
N ALA A 153 5.90 -28.06 31.65
CA ALA A 153 6.99 -27.89 32.60
C ALA A 153 6.48 -27.43 33.97
N LEU A 154 5.55 -26.47 34.00
CA LEU A 154 4.89 -26.01 35.22
C LEU A 154 4.15 -27.16 35.92
N ALA A 155 3.40 -27.97 35.17
CA ALA A 155 2.70 -29.13 35.72
C ALA A 155 3.67 -30.15 36.35
N LEU A 156 4.81 -30.44 35.70
CA LEU A 156 5.85 -31.32 36.22
C LEU A 156 6.51 -30.78 37.50
N VAL A 157 6.76 -29.47 37.56
CA VAL A 157 7.31 -28.84 38.77
C VAL A 157 6.31 -28.94 39.93
N ILE A 158 5.02 -28.72 39.66
CA ILE A 158 3.96 -28.85 40.67
C ILE A 158 3.87 -30.30 41.18
N THR A 159 3.92 -31.31 40.30
CA THR A 159 3.84 -32.71 40.74
C THR A 159 5.04 -33.13 41.56
N LEU A 160 6.26 -32.74 41.16
CA LEU A 160 7.48 -33.02 41.90
C LEU A 160 7.50 -32.33 43.27
N THR A 161 7.08 -31.06 43.34
CA THR A 161 7.02 -30.32 44.61
C THR A 161 5.99 -30.92 45.58
N VAL A 162 4.80 -31.32 45.10
CA VAL A 162 3.80 -32.00 45.93
C VAL A 162 4.30 -33.37 46.41
N SER A 163 4.97 -34.15 45.56
CA SER A 163 5.56 -35.44 45.96
C SER A 163 6.61 -35.25 47.04
N TRP A 164 7.53 -34.29 46.86
CA TRP A 164 8.56 -33.96 47.83
C TRP A 164 7.97 -33.53 49.18
N LEU A 165 6.92 -32.70 49.16
CA LEU A 165 6.20 -32.31 50.37
C LEU A 165 5.54 -33.49 51.08
N LYS A 166 4.90 -34.42 50.33
CA LYS A 166 4.30 -35.62 50.91
C LYS A 166 5.34 -36.52 51.56
N ASP A 167 6.45 -36.77 50.89
CA ASP A 167 7.53 -37.62 51.41
C ASP A 167 8.15 -37.03 52.69
N ASN A 168 8.28 -35.70 52.74
CA ASN A 168 8.88 -35.01 53.89
C ASN A 168 7.92 -34.82 55.07
N PHE A 169 6.59 -34.77 54.85
CA PHE A 169 5.60 -34.60 55.93
C PHE A 169 4.97 -35.92 56.42
N LEU A 170 4.76 -36.93 55.56
CA LEU A 170 4.07 -38.19 55.93
C LEU A 170 5.02 -39.27 56.47
N SER A 171 6.33 -39.13 56.29
CA SER A 171 7.31 -40.14 56.72
C SER A 171 7.83 -39.94 58.15
N ARG A 172 7.15 -39.14 58.98
CA ARG A 172 7.55 -38.97 60.39
C ARG A 172 7.17 -40.25 61.16
N PRO A 173 8.13 -41.01 61.72
CA PRO A 173 7.79 -42.24 62.44
C PRO A 173 6.93 -41.92 63.66
N SER A 174 5.92 -42.75 63.90
CA SER A 174 5.08 -42.70 65.10
C SER A 174 5.96 -42.83 66.36
N PRO A 175 5.68 -42.06 67.44
CA PRO A 175 6.43 -42.22 68.68
C PRO A 175 6.21 -43.64 69.24
N PRO A 176 7.25 -44.27 69.82
CA PRO A 176 7.17 -45.65 70.29
C PRO A 176 6.17 -45.79 71.45
N PRO A 177 5.51 -46.96 71.59
CA PRO A 177 4.55 -47.19 72.67
C PRO A 177 5.25 -47.15 74.03
N HIS A 178 4.67 -46.42 74.97
CA HIS A 178 5.13 -46.36 76.36
C HIS A 178 5.23 -47.77 76.95
N ALA A 179 6.43 -48.16 77.39
CA ALA A 179 6.63 -49.33 78.22
C ALA A 179 5.88 -49.14 79.55
N ALA A 180 5.00 -50.09 79.88
CA ALA A 180 4.34 -50.17 81.17
C ALA A 180 5.38 -50.44 82.27
N THR A 181 5.60 -49.46 83.14
CA THR A 181 6.37 -49.64 84.38
C THR A 181 5.54 -50.48 85.36
N ALA A 182 5.96 -51.73 85.55
CA ALA A 182 5.45 -52.61 86.60
C ALA A 182 5.88 -52.10 87.99
N LEU A 183 4.91 -51.83 88.87
CA LEU A 183 5.16 -51.68 90.32
C LEU A 183 5.43 -53.06 90.94
N GLN A 184 6.53 -53.20 91.67
CA GLN A 184 6.80 -54.31 92.59
C GLN A 184 6.61 -53.88 94.06
N PRO A 185 6.36 -54.82 94.99
CA PRO A 185 5.40 -54.64 96.07
C PRO A 185 5.98 -54.10 97.39
N ALA A 186 5.08 -53.54 98.19
CA ALA A 186 5.29 -53.03 99.55
C ALA A 186 5.76 -54.12 100.52
N THR A 187 6.85 -53.85 101.24
CA THR A 187 7.30 -54.64 102.39
C THR A 187 6.86 -53.94 103.67
N LYS A 188 6.01 -54.61 104.47
CA LYS A 188 5.64 -54.24 105.85
C LYS A 188 6.80 -54.56 106.79
N VAL A 189 7.14 -53.63 107.70
CA VAL A 189 7.65 -53.97 109.05
C VAL A 189 7.11 -52.94 110.05
N SER A 190 6.63 -53.44 111.18
CA SER A 190 5.97 -52.76 112.29
C SER A 190 6.88 -52.67 113.54
N HIS A 191 6.52 -51.74 114.44
CA HIS A 191 6.79 -51.69 115.91
C HIS A 191 8.12 -51.09 116.40
N PRO A 192 8.17 -50.55 117.65
CA PRO A 192 7.22 -50.65 118.78
C PRO A 192 6.11 -49.61 118.81
#